data_AF-A0A969Q0Y3-F1
#
_entry.id   AF-A0A969Q0Y3-F1
#
_cell.length_a   1.000
_cell.length_b   1.000
_cell.length_c   1.000
_cell.angle_alpha   90.00
_cell.angle_beta   90.00
_cell.angle_gamma   90.00
#
_symmetry.space_group_name_H-M   'P 1'
#
loop_
_entity.id
_entity.type
_entity.pdbx_description
1 polymer ?
#
loop_
_entity_poly.entity_id
_entity_poly.type
_entity_poly.pdbx_seq_one_letter_code
_entity_poly.pdbx_strand_id
1 'polypeptide(L)'
;MAQLRTCEAAQNAHWNTETAGCVNMVLTVLVKTRIMKVQGPSSSLAAGAPRRAGHVAPGFVLPMDEAESAQAPNRAQATASLTNLGALLALQGLDEALERRRRATKRSNDLIDQLDRLRLSVLGQGVSRDQVAHLANTLSQQRELTDDPALNAVLDEIEVRAQVELAKLERAL
;
A
#
# COMPACT_ATOMS: atom_id res chain seq x y z
N MET A 1 20.17 7.00 54.26
CA MET A 1 19.37 7.48 53.12
C MET A 1 19.50 9.00 52.93
N ALA A 2 20.66 9.54 52.51
CA ALA A 2 20.75 10.98 52.19
C ALA A 2 21.92 11.43 51.30
N GLN A 3 22.81 10.55 50.80
CA GLN A 3 24.08 10.98 50.17
C GLN A 3 24.33 10.44 48.74
N LEU A 4 23.41 9.68 48.13
CA LEU A 4 23.63 9.10 46.79
C LEU A 4 22.80 9.76 45.67
N ARG A 5 22.03 10.82 45.96
CA ARG A 5 21.20 11.51 44.95
C ARG A 5 21.83 12.78 44.34
N THR A 6 23.07 13.11 44.69
CA THR A 6 23.72 14.35 44.21
C THR A 6 24.78 14.14 43.13
N CYS A 7 25.20 12.91 42.82
CA CYS A 7 26.11 12.67 41.68
C CYS A 7 25.39 12.56 40.33
N GLU A 8 24.12 12.15 40.30
CA GLU A 8 23.37 11.95 39.04
C GLU A 8 22.90 13.27 38.40
N ALA A 9 22.97 14.39 39.12
CA ALA A 9 22.60 15.71 38.62
C ALA A 9 23.76 16.49 37.96
N ALA A 10 25.02 16.13 38.20
CA ALA A 10 26.16 16.91 37.72
C ALA A 10 26.70 16.47 36.35
N GLN A 11 26.40 15.24 35.90
CA GLN A 11 26.96 14.70 34.66
C GLN A 11 26.10 14.98 33.41
N ASN A 12 24.84 15.38 33.59
CA ASN A 12 23.90 15.71 32.50
C ASN A 12 23.91 17.19 32.08
N ALA A 13 24.75 18.04 32.68
CA ALA A 13 24.72 19.49 32.46
C ALA A 13 25.73 20.01 31.40
N HIS A 14 26.62 19.17 30.87
CA HIS A 14 27.74 19.64 30.05
C HIS A 14 27.50 19.64 28.52
N TRP A 15 26.54 18.89 27.98
CA TRP A 15 26.41 18.73 26.51
C TRP A 15 25.31 19.57 25.83
N ASN A 16 24.65 20.48 26.55
CA ASN A 16 23.38 21.04 26.05
C ASN A 16 23.34 22.57 25.92
N THR A 17 24.42 23.21 25.45
CA THR A 17 24.40 24.68 25.24
C THR A 17 24.88 25.19 23.88
N GLU A 18 25.14 24.34 22.88
CA GLU A 18 25.73 24.82 21.61
C GLU A 18 24.98 24.53 20.31
N THR A 19 23.68 24.19 20.36
CA THR A 19 22.87 24.03 19.13
C THR A 19 21.49 24.74 19.16
N ALA A 20 21.35 25.72 20.05
CA ALA A 20 20.15 26.56 20.22
C ALA A 20 19.75 27.42 18.98
N GLY A 21 20.46 27.32 17.86
CA GLY A 21 20.15 28.06 16.62
C GLY A 21 19.19 27.36 15.65
N CYS A 22 19.11 26.02 15.65
CA CYS A 22 18.39 25.30 14.57
C CYS A 22 17.02 24.75 14.96
N VAL A 23 16.72 24.58 16.26
CA VAL A 23 15.47 23.91 16.70
C VAL A 23 14.26 24.86 16.69
N ASN A 24 14.47 26.17 16.69
CA ASN A 24 13.38 27.16 16.74
C ASN A 24 12.56 27.25 15.43
N MET A 25 13.03 26.61 14.35
CA MET A 25 12.27 26.51 13.10
C MET A 25 11.29 25.33 13.10
N VAL A 26 11.57 24.25 13.85
CA VAL A 26 10.74 23.04 13.85
C VAL A 26 9.64 23.11 14.94
N LEU A 27 9.89 23.82 16.05
CA LEU A 27 8.96 23.85 17.18
C LEU A 27 7.70 24.73 16.96
N THR A 28 7.70 25.64 15.98
CA THR A 28 6.52 26.48 15.68
C THR A 28 5.41 25.70 14.93
N VAL A 29 5.72 24.56 14.32
CA VAL A 29 4.73 23.75 13.59
C VAL A 29 3.91 22.85 14.53
N LEU A 30 4.41 22.55 15.74
CA LEU A 30 3.89 21.46 16.57
C LEU A 30 2.92 21.86 17.71
N VAL A 31 2.40 23.09 17.76
CA VAL A 31 1.44 23.54 18.82
C VAL A 31 0.11 24.06 18.27
N LYS A 32 -0.15 23.99 16.95
CA LYS A 32 -1.43 24.46 16.37
C LYS A 32 -2.43 23.33 16.10
N THR A 33 -2.71 22.51 17.10
CA THR A 33 -3.87 21.60 17.09
C THR A 33 -5.15 22.43 17.23
N ARG A 34 -5.61 23.01 16.12
CA ARG A 34 -6.94 23.62 16.05
C ARG A 34 -7.96 22.51 15.86
N ILE A 35 -8.84 22.39 16.86
CA ILE A 35 -10.12 21.68 16.83
C ILE A 35 -10.79 21.86 15.45
N MET A 36 -10.85 20.80 14.65
CA MET A 36 -11.69 20.76 13.44
C MET A 36 -13.08 20.27 13.84
N LYS A 37 -14.10 21.10 13.60
CA LYS A 37 -15.49 20.62 13.58
C LYS A 37 -15.69 19.81 12.30
N VAL A 38 -16.02 18.53 12.46
CA VAL A 38 -16.42 17.66 11.35
C VAL A 38 -17.83 18.06 10.92
N GLN A 39 -17.92 18.75 9.79
CA GLN A 39 -19.18 18.93 9.08
C GLN A 39 -19.38 17.66 8.23
N GLY A 40 -20.33 16.80 8.62
CA GLY A 40 -20.72 15.66 7.79
C GLY A 40 -21.30 16.14 6.45
N PRO A 41 -21.14 15.39 5.35
CA PRO A 41 -21.76 15.75 4.08
C PRO A 41 -23.29 15.73 4.24
N SER A 42 -23.88 16.91 4.23
CA SER A 42 -25.32 17.13 4.14
C SER A 42 -25.84 16.57 2.82
N SER A 43 -26.92 15.81 2.90
CA SER A 43 -27.70 15.29 1.79
C SER A 43 -28.18 16.38 0.84
N SER A 44 -27.86 16.25 -0.45
CA SER A 44 -28.60 16.91 -1.52
C SER A 44 -29.49 15.91 -2.23
N LEU A 45 -30.77 15.93 -1.89
CA LEU A 45 -31.86 15.37 -2.68
C LEU A 45 -32.26 16.35 -3.80
N ALA A 46 -32.72 15.77 -4.92
CA ALA A 46 -33.46 16.36 -6.05
C ALA A 46 -32.62 17.17 -7.07
N ALA A 47 -32.82 17.07 -8.39
CA ALA A 47 -33.74 16.30 -9.23
C ALA A 47 -33.27 16.41 -10.70
N GLY A 48 -33.71 15.49 -11.55
CA GLY A 48 -33.72 15.71 -13.01
C GLY A 48 -33.37 14.50 -13.85
N ALA A 49 -34.35 13.64 -14.11
CA ALA A 49 -34.28 12.69 -15.22
C ALA A 49 -34.34 13.45 -16.56
N PRO A 50 -33.67 12.93 -17.59
CA PRO A 50 -34.43 12.53 -18.77
C PRO A 50 -34.14 11.09 -19.19
N ARG A 51 -35.21 10.35 -19.50
CA ARG A 51 -35.15 9.07 -20.23
C ARG A 51 -34.67 9.30 -21.65
N ARG A 52 -33.82 8.39 -22.14
CA ARG A 52 -33.71 7.84 -23.51
C ARG A 52 -32.41 7.03 -23.51
N ALA A 53 -32.22 5.92 -24.19
CA ALA A 53 -33.04 4.95 -24.90
C ALA A 53 -32.14 3.70 -24.93
N GLY A 54 -32.71 2.51 -25.03
CA GLY A 54 -32.00 1.24 -24.89
C GLY A 54 -30.68 1.16 -25.66
N HIS A 55 -29.59 0.88 -24.93
CA HIS A 55 -28.37 0.36 -25.54
C HIS A 55 -28.58 -1.13 -25.78
N VAL A 56 -29.01 -1.43 -27.00
CA VAL A 56 -28.86 -2.75 -27.59
C VAL A 56 -27.36 -3.06 -27.58
N ALA A 57 -27.00 -4.16 -26.92
CA ALA A 57 -25.65 -4.72 -26.99
C ALA A 57 -25.29 -4.96 -28.47
N PRO A 58 -24.09 -4.59 -28.95
CA PRO A 58 -23.65 -5.08 -30.24
C PRO A 58 -23.43 -6.59 -30.10
N GLY A 59 -24.39 -7.36 -30.61
CA GLY A 59 -24.25 -8.79 -30.80
C GLY A 59 -22.97 -9.06 -31.60
N PHE A 60 -22.25 -10.08 -31.18
CA PHE A 60 -21.13 -10.65 -31.91
C PHE A 60 -21.61 -11.07 -33.31
N VAL A 61 -21.13 -10.38 -34.35
CA VAL A 61 -21.47 -10.69 -35.74
C VAL A 61 -20.28 -11.42 -36.36
N LEU A 62 -20.50 -12.65 -36.82
CA LEU A 62 -19.55 -13.38 -37.66
C LEU A 62 -19.62 -12.81 -39.09
N PRO A 63 -18.49 -12.62 -39.80
CA PRO A 63 -18.54 -12.23 -41.20
C PRO A 63 -19.06 -13.42 -42.00
N MET A 64 -20.32 -13.34 -42.47
CA MET A 64 -20.75 -14.14 -43.62
C MET A 64 -20.28 -13.43 -44.88
N ASP A 65 -19.53 -14.19 -45.68
CA ASP A 65 -19.02 -13.81 -46.98
C ASP A 65 -20.17 -13.92 -47.99
N GLU A 66 -20.61 -12.79 -48.55
CA GLU A 66 -21.41 -12.76 -49.79
C GLU A 66 -21.20 -11.44 -50.54
N ALA A 67 -20.54 -11.57 -51.69
CA ALA A 67 -20.63 -10.79 -52.93
C ALA A 67 -20.31 -9.26 -52.94
N GLU A 68 -19.06 -9.00 -53.33
CA GLU A 68 -18.66 -8.26 -54.54
C GLU A 68 -18.88 -6.72 -54.66
N SER A 69 -17.72 -6.06 -54.88
CA SER A 69 -17.45 -4.75 -55.52
C SER A 69 -17.42 -3.47 -54.67
N ALA A 70 -16.23 -3.17 -54.12
CA ALA A 70 -15.56 -1.88 -54.29
C ALA A 70 -14.11 -1.96 -53.79
N GLN A 71 -13.14 -1.77 -54.70
CA GLN A 71 -11.72 -1.70 -54.37
C GLN A 71 -11.43 -0.50 -53.46
N ALA A 72 -11.20 -0.79 -52.18
CA ALA A 72 -10.22 -0.09 -51.37
C ALA A 72 -9.51 -1.09 -50.43
N PRO A 73 -8.68 -2.02 -50.93
CA PRO A 73 -8.07 -3.04 -50.09
C PRO A 73 -6.67 -2.57 -49.65
N ASN A 74 -6.59 -1.80 -48.55
CA ASN A 74 -5.34 -1.78 -47.77
C ASN A 74 -5.46 -1.15 -46.38
N ARG A 75 -6.31 -0.12 -46.20
CA ARG A 75 -6.41 0.58 -44.91
C ARG A 75 -7.14 -0.22 -43.83
N ALA A 76 -8.16 -0.99 -44.18
CA ALA A 76 -8.92 -1.80 -43.22
C ALA A 76 -8.12 -2.99 -42.64
N GLN A 77 -7.20 -3.56 -43.41
CA GLN A 77 -6.32 -4.64 -42.94
C GLN A 77 -5.22 -4.12 -42.00
N ALA A 78 -4.70 -2.90 -42.25
CA ALA A 78 -3.75 -2.24 -41.37
C ALA A 78 -4.36 -1.85 -40.01
N THR A 79 -5.64 -1.48 -39.96
CA THR A 79 -6.33 -1.24 -38.68
C THR A 79 -6.64 -2.53 -37.93
N ALA A 80 -6.97 -3.61 -38.64
CA ALA A 80 -7.22 -4.92 -38.04
C ALA A 80 -5.96 -5.52 -37.38
N SER A 81 -4.78 -5.34 -37.99
CA SER A 81 -3.51 -5.78 -37.39
C SER A 81 -3.13 -4.96 -36.16
N LEU A 82 -3.38 -3.64 -36.15
CA LEU A 82 -3.19 -2.78 -34.98
C LEU A 82 -4.14 -3.13 -33.82
N THR A 83 -5.41 -3.47 -34.10
CA THR A 83 -6.32 -3.97 -33.06
C THR A 83 -5.88 -5.33 -32.51
N ASN A 84 -5.32 -6.21 -33.34
CA ASN A 84 -4.81 -7.50 -32.89
C ASN A 84 -3.54 -7.35 -32.02
N LEU A 85 -2.64 -6.42 -32.38
CA LEU A 85 -1.50 -6.06 -31.54
C LEU A 85 -1.93 -5.42 -30.22
N GLY A 86 -2.95 -4.54 -30.24
CA GLY A 86 -3.54 -3.98 -29.03
C GLY A 86 -4.12 -5.04 -28.10
N ALA A 87 -4.75 -6.09 -28.66
CA ALA A 87 -5.22 -7.24 -27.90
C ALA A 87 -4.07 -8.06 -27.28
N LEU A 88 -2.96 -8.27 -27.99
CA LEU A 88 -1.77 -8.94 -27.46
C LEU A 88 -1.06 -8.12 -26.37
N LEU A 89 -0.97 -6.79 -26.54
CA LEU A 89 -0.38 -5.89 -25.56
C LEU A 89 -1.24 -5.80 -24.30
N ALA A 90 -2.56 -5.79 -24.44
CA ALA A 90 -3.49 -5.85 -23.32
C ALA A 90 -3.34 -7.17 -22.52
N LEU A 91 -3.10 -8.29 -23.19
CA LEU A 91 -2.87 -9.57 -22.53
C LEU A 91 -1.54 -9.59 -21.74
N GLN A 92 -0.48 -8.97 -22.26
CA GLN A 92 0.78 -8.82 -21.53
C GLN A 92 0.65 -7.96 -20.26
N GLY A 93 -0.19 -6.92 -20.31
CA GLY A 93 -0.49 -6.08 -19.14
C GLY A 93 -1.19 -6.86 -18.02
N LEU A 94 -2.06 -7.83 -18.38
CA LEU A 94 -2.74 -8.69 -17.41
C LEU A 94 -1.77 -9.65 -16.71
N ASP A 95 -0.82 -10.24 -17.44
CA ASP A 95 0.17 -11.15 -16.84
C ASP A 95 1.05 -10.44 -15.80
N GLU A 96 1.50 -9.21 -16.07
CA GLU A 96 2.28 -8.44 -15.09
C GLU A 96 1.43 -8.05 -13.86
N ALA A 97 0.15 -7.74 -14.03
CA ALA A 97 -0.76 -7.48 -12.91
C ALA A 97 -0.97 -8.71 -12.02
N LEU A 98 -1.12 -9.89 -12.64
CA LEU A 98 -1.25 -11.15 -11.92
C LEU A 98 0.04 -11.50 -11.18
N GLU A 99 1.20 -11.26 -11.77
CA GLU A 99 2.48 -11.55 -11.13
C GLU A 99 2.76 -10.59 -9.96
N ARG A 100 2.47 -9.29 -10.09
CA ARG A 100 2.48 -8.33 -8.97
C ARG A 100 1.61 -8.80 -7.81
N ARG A 101 0.38 -9.24 -8.12
CA ARG A 101 -0.55 -9.79 -7.12
C ARG A 101 0.01 -11.03 -6.42
N ARG A 102 0.61 -11.97 -7.17
CA ARG A 102 1.24 -13.18 -6.60
C ARG A 102 2.39 -12.84 -5.67
N ARG A 103 3.27 -11.91 -6.07
CA ARG A 103 4.38 -11.43 -5.23
C ARG A 103 3.87 -10.79 -3.94
N ALA A 104 2.83 -9.96 -4.04
CA ALA A 104 2.19 -9.31 -2.90
C ALA A 104 1.56 -10.34 -1.93
N THR A 105 0.84 -11.34 -2.44
CA THR A 105 0.25 -12.41 -1.61
C THR A 105 1.32 -13.31 -0.98
N LYS A 106 2.40 -13.60 -1.70
CA LYS A 106 3.52 -14.35 -1.11
C LYS A 106 4.13 -13.59 0.06
N ARG A 107 4.39 -12.29 -0.12
CA ARG A 107 4.89 -11.41 0.95
C ARG A 107 3.96 -11.37 2.15
N SER A 108 2.63 -11.27 1.97
CA SER A 108 1.70 -11.28 3.11
C SER A 108 1.79 -12.58 3.90
N ASN A 109 1.87 -13.73 3.20
CA ASN A 109 1.99 -15.03 3.85
C ASN A 109 3.32 -15.12 4.61
N ASP A 110 4.42 -14.67 4.00
CA ASP A 110 5.74 -14.66 4.65
C ASP A 110 5.74 -13.79 5.92
N LEU A 111 5.04 -12.65 5.92
CA LEU A 111 4.88 -11.80 7.12
C LEU A 111 4.04 -12.47 8.20
N ILE A 112 2.90 -13.09 7.84
CA ILE A 112 2.03 -13.80 8.77
C ILE A 112 2.77 -14.98 9.42
N ASP A 113 3.48 -15.77 8.62
CA ASP A 113 4.26 -16.92 9.10
C ASP A 113 5.35 -16.47 10.09
N GLN A 114 6.00 -15.34 9.84
CA GLN A 114 6.99 -14.77 10.76
C GLN A 114 6.35 -14.31 12.08
N LEU A 115 5.19 -13.65 12.01
CA LEU A 115 4.44 -13.24 13.20
C LEU A 115 3.97 -14.44 14.02
N ASP A 116 3.52 -15.51 13.38
CA ASP A 116 3.09 -16.73 14.06
C ASP A 116 4.27 -17.45 14.72
N ARG A 117 5.43 -17.53 14.07
CA ARG A 117 6.66 -18.05 14.68
C ARG A 117 7.10 -17.23 15.89
N LEU A 118 7.04 -15.91 15.80
CA LEU A 118 7.32 -15.00 16.92
C LEU A 118 6.33 -15.21 18.07
N ARG A 119 5.05 -15.35 17.77
CA ARG A 119 4.02 -15.62 18.79
C ARG A 119 4.29 -16.94 19.51
N LEU A 120 4.69 -17.98 18.79
CA LEU A 120 5.03 -19.27 19.39
C LEU A 120 6.31 -19.19 20.23
N SER A 121 7.32 -18.42 19.81
CA SER A 121 8.57 -18.29 20.56
C SER A 121 8.39 -17.55 21.89
N VAL A 122 7.49 -16.57 21.95
CA VAL A 122 7.08 -15.90 23.20
C VAL A 122 6.49 -16.89 24.22
N LEU A 123 5.74 -17.90 23.76
CA LEU A 123 5.15 -18.91 24.65
C LEU A 123 6.17 -19.96 25.13
N GLY A 124 7.31 -20.07 24.45
CA GLY A 124 8.33 -21.09 24.71
C GLY A 124 9.60 -20.53 25.35
N GLN A 125 10.70 -20.61 24.59
CA GLN A 125 12.07 -20.28 25.02
C GLN A 125 12.38 -18.77 24.99
N GLY A 126 11.42 -17.92 24.62
CA GLY A 126 11.62 -16.50 24.37
C GLY A 126 11.96 -16.20 22.91
N VAL A 127 11.92 -14.91 22.55
CA VAL A 127 12.14 -14.43 21.18
C VAL A 127 13.62 -14.28 20.90
N SER A 128 14.13 -14.84 19.80
CA SER A 128 15.53 -14.64 19.39
C SER A 128 15.73 -13.32 18.63
N ARG A 129 16.90 -12.69 18.81
CA ARG A 129 17.25 -11.45 18.06
C ARG A 129 17.22 -11.66 16.55
N ASP A 130 17.57 -12.84 16.07
CA ASP A 130 17.53 -13.18 14.64
C ASP A 130 16.12 -13.14 14.07
N GLN A 131 15.11 -13.62 14.82
CA GLN A 131 13.70 -13.56 14.38
C GLN A 131 13.22 -12.12 14.26
N VAL A 132 13.59 -11.27 15.22
CA VAL A 132 13.28 -9.83 15.21
C VAL A 132 13.95 -9.14 14.02
N ALA A 133 15.23 -9.45 13.78
CA ALA A 133 15.98 -8.90 12.65
C ALA A 133 15.40 -9.34 11.29
N HIS A 134 14.96 -10.60 11.17
CA HIS A 134 14.31 -11.09 9.96
C HIS A 134 12.99 -10.34 9.68
N LEU A 135 12.13 -10.18 10.70
CA LEU A 135 10.88 -9.43 10.55
C LEU A 135 11.15 -7.97 10.14
N ALA A 136 12.09 -7.30 10.80
CA ALA A 136 12.48 -5.94 10.48
C ALA A 136 12.99 -5.81 9.03
N ASN A 137 13.78 -6.79 8.57
CA ASN A 137 14.29 -6.80 7.21
C ASN A 137 13.17 -6.98 6.18
N THR A 138 12.22 -7.89 6.40
CA THR A 138 11.04 -8.04 5.53
C THR A 138 10.22 -6.75 5.47
N LEU A 139 10.01 -6.07 6.60
CA LEU A 139 9.30 -4.79 6.66
C LEU A 139 10.04 -3.65 5.94
N SER A 140 11.37 -3.64 5.99
CA SER A 140 12.19 -2.62 5.31
C SER A 140 12.16 -2.74 3.78
N GLN A 141 11.88 -3.94 3.26
CA GLN A 141 11.78 -4.17 1.82
C GLN A 141 10.58 -3.43 1.25
N GLN A 142 10.82 -2.67 0.18
CA GLN A 142 9.82 -1.87 -0.48
C GLN A 142 8.75 -2.76 -1.11
N ARG A 143 7.47 -2.46 -0.83
CA ARG A 143 6.33 -3.20 -1.34
C ARG A 143 5.92 -2.69 -2.72
N GLU A 144 5.57 -3.61 -3.61
CA GLU A 144 4.92 -3.29 -4.89
C GLU A 144 3.42 -3.00 -4.66
N LEU A 145 2.92 -1.90 -5.21
CA LEU A 145 1.49 -1.61 -5.22
C LEU A 145 0.80 -2.52 -6.23
N THR A 146 -0.22 -3.26 -5.77
CA THR A 146 -1.07 -4.08 -6.63
C THR A 146 -2.30 -3.28 -7.07
N ASP A 147 -2.91 -3.65 -8.19
CA ASP A 147 -4.14 -3.00 -8.70
C ASP A 147 -5.41 -3.39 -7.88
N ASP A 148 -5.25 -4.28 -6.90
CA ASP A 148 -6.30 -4.75 -5.98
C ASP A 148 -6.27 -3.95 -4.67
N PRO A 149 -7.20 -3.00 -4.48
CA PRO A 149 -7.23 -2.15 -3.28
C PRO A 149 -7.54 -2.94 -2.01
N ALA A 150 -8.28 -4.06 -2.11
CA ALA A 150 -8.61 -4.88 -0.95
C ALA A 150 -7.37 -5.63 -0.44
N LEU A 151 -6.56 -6.17 -1.35
CA LEU A 151 -5.28 -6.81 -1.00
C LEU A 151 -4.31 -5.80 -0.37
N ASN A 152 -4.20 -4.59 -0.93
CA ASN A 152 -3.35 -3.55 -0.37
C ASN A 152 -3.77 -3.17 1.06
N ALA A 153 -5.08 -3.05 1.31
CA ALA A 153 -5.60 -2.73 2.65
C ALA A 153 -5.27 -3.83 3.69
N VAL A 154 -5.38 -5.10 3.31
CA VAL A 154 -5.01 -6.23 4.19
C VAL A 154 -3.50 -6.23 4.45
N LEU A 155 -2.69 -5.98 3.42
CA LEU A 155 -1.25 -5.85 3.58
C LEU A 155 -0.87 -4.71 4.54
N ASP A 156 -1.55 -3.56 4.45
CA ASP A 156 -1.35 -2.44 5.37
C ASP A 156 -1.67 -2.83 6.81
N GLU A 157 -2.77 -3.55 7.04
CA GLU A 157 -3.14 -4.04 8.38
C GLU A 157 -2.07 -4.99 8.95
N ILE A 158 -1.57 -5.91 8.13
CA ILE A 158 -0.51 -6.85 8.52
C ILE A 158 0.78 -6.09 8.85
N GLU A 159 1.19 -5.13 8.02
CA GLU A 159 2.42 -4.35 8.22
C GLU A 159 2.34 -3.46 9.47
N VAL A 160 1.20 -2.81 9.72
CA VAL A 160 0.96 -2.03 10.95
C VAL A 160 1.10 -2.94 12.18
N ARG A 161 0.49 -4.13 12.15
CA ARG A 161 0.61 -5.08 13.25
C ARG A 161 2.06 -5.52 13.45
N ALA A 162 2.76 -5.86 12.38
CA ALA A 162 4.15 -6.29 12.44
C ALA A 162 5.07 -5.20 13.00
N GLN A 163 4.86 -3.93 12.64
CA GLN A 163 5.58 -2.79 13.22
C GLN A 163 5.31 -2.64 14.72
N VAL A 164 4.05 -2.81 15.14
CA VAL A 164 3.69 -2.75 16.56
C VAL A 164 4.34 -3.90 17.33
N GLU A 165 4.33 -5.12 16.79
CA GLU A 165 5.00 -6.27 17.43
C GLU A 165 6.52 -6.07 17.51
N LEU A 166 7.15 -5.54 16.46
CA LEU A 166 8.57 -5.19 16.47
C LEU A 166 8.89 -4.19 17.59
N ALA A 167 8.13 -3.10 17.68
CA ALA A 167 8.31 -2.07 18.71
C ALA A 167 8.08 -2.61 20.14
N LYS A 168 7.14 -3.55 20.32
CA LYS A 168 6.92 -4.22 21.61
C LYS A 168 8.15 -5.03 22.03
N LEU A 169 8.76 -5.75 21.09
CA LEU A 169 9.92 -6.60 21.36
C LEU A 169 11.19 -5.77 21.59
N GLU A 170 11.38 -4.68 20.84
CA GLU A 170 12.49 -3.75 21.06
C GLU A 170 12.49 -3.12 22.46
N ARG A 171 11.31 -2.92 23.05
CA ARG A 171 11.18 -2.42 24.43
C ARG A 171 11.40 -3.51 25.49
N ALA A 172 11.20 -4.77 25.13
CA ALA A 172 11.29 -5.91 26.05
C ALA A 172 12.70 -6.54 26.09
N LEU A 173 13.49 -6.38 25.02
CA LEU A 173 14.88 -6.83 24.88
C LEU A 173 15.89 -5.80 25.41
#